data_AF-A0A9N8E2B5-F1
#
_entry.id   AF-A0A9N8E2B5-F1
#
_cell.length_a   1.000
_cell.length_b   1.000
_cell.length_c   1.000
_cell.angle_alpha   90.00
_cell.angle_beta   90.00
_cell.angle_gamma   90.00
#
_symmetry.space_group_name_H-M   'P 1'
#
loop_
_entity.id
_entity.type
_entity.pdbx_description
1 polymer ?
#
loop_
_entity_poly.entity_id
_entity_poly.type
_entity_poly.pdbx_seq_one_letter_code
_entity_poly.pdbx_strand_id
1 'polypeptide(L)'
;MSYPWNDRASRGLKNTGLLLPIFLLLVLFHGHATEALTSPRQPSNQLVSHRASLSELSATTSTTTASAAEELEEWKKTLGVSTGGRRQRRRQKRKSKAATAGSSDGNKSSSKSTKSSNDEEPTLSSEEIQSVTLLPNNNDNDDNNFMAHIQLHNGTQFTVHPPSLHQRRDQAVWLAVRKQVNVTASEFSAVLDKSFFTSREKLLHIKQGLASPAPFNKQACDWGLRMEPKALDAYRKATGNTVHETGLHIATSTANDETLYYLGASPDGLVTTNDTSSEGLLEIKSLWGRRHQKELPKFEHCPNRFYAQIQGQLAICDKEWCDLMLYIPPRPQAKRRHYGIVRVPRNREYWETELKPALQAFVREIHE
;
A
#
# COMPACT_ATOMS: atom_id res chain seq x y z
N MET A 1 32.73 -2.34 8.61
CA MET A 1 32.66 -1.67 9.93
C MET A 1 31.47 -2.25 10.68
N SER A 2 31.72 -3.11 11.67
CA SER A 2 30.71 -3.84 12.44
C SER A 2 30.06 -2.94 13.49
N TYR A 3 28.75 -2.70 13.39
CA TYR A 3 27.98 -1.97 14.40
C TYR A 3 27.69 -2.88 15.62
N PRO A 4 28.03 -2.47 16.85
CA PRO A 4 27.83 -3.30 18.04
C PRO A 4 26.37 -3.22 18.50
N TRP A 5 25.61 -4.30 18.28
CA TRP A 5 24.25 -4.45 18.80
C TRP A 5 24.28 -5.16 20.16
N ASN A 6 24.18 -4.41 21.24
CA ASN A 6 23.81 -4.98 22.53
C ASN A 6 23.12 -3.92 23.39
N ASP A 7 21.83 -3.66 23.15
CA ASP A 7 21.05 -2.86 24.08
C ASP A 7 20.41 -3.78 25.13
N ARG A 8 20.99 -3.73 26.32
CA ARG A 8 20.61 -4.50 27.51
C ARG A 8 19.38 -3.88 28.20
N ALA A 9 18.51 -3.18 27.46
CA ALA A 9 17.32 -2.49 27.94
C ALA A 9 15.98 -3.20 27.62
N SER A 10 15.99 -4.42 27.07
CA SER A 10 14.77 -5.17 26.73
C SER A 10 14.27 -6.14 27.82
N ARG A 11 15.00 -6.30 28.93
CA ARG A 11 14.55 -7.13 30.07
C ARG A 11 13.74 -6.30 31.07
N GLY A 12 12.51 -5.94 30.69
CA GLY A 12 11.66 -5.15 31.57
C GLY A 12 10.25 -4.85 31.09
N LEU A 13 9.65 -5.61 30.16
CA LEU A 13 8.21 -5.49 29.86
C LEU A 13 7.59 -6.88 29.69
N LYS A 14 7.22 -7.49 30.81
CA LYS A 14 6.18 -8.53 30.82
C LYS A 14 4.83 -7.80 30.80
N ASN A 15 3.94 -8.23 29.91
CA ASN A 15 2.55 -7.78 29.75
C ASN A 15 2.30 -6.29 29.45
N THR A 16 2.34 -5.90 28.16
CA THR A 16 1.49 -4.82 27.64
C THR A 16 1.07 -5.12 26.19
N GLY A 17 -0.18 -4.84 25.85
CA GLY A 17 -0.91 -5.41 24.71
C GLY A 17 -0.36 -5.16 23.30
N LEU A 18 -0.81 -6.03 22.38
CA LEU A 18 -0.47 -6.12 20.97
C LEU A 18 -0.40 -4.77 20.25
N LEU A 19 0.70 -4.57 19.52
CA LEU A 19 1.14 -3.30 18.93
C LEU A 19 1.39 -3.43 17.41
N LEU A 20 0.37 -3.74 16.62
CA LEU A 20 0.47 -3.97 15.16
C LEU A 20 0.79 -2.69 14.35
N PRO A 21 1.68 -2.74 13.35
CA PRO A 21 1.86 -1.71 12.35
C PRO A 21 0.88 -1.92 11.20
N ILE A 22 0.39 -0.81 10.66
CA ILE A 22 -0.83 -0.70 9.86
C ILE A 22 -0.73 -1.15 8.39
N PHE A 23 0.37 -1.77 7.95
CA PHE A 23 0.56 -2.11 6.53
C PHE A 23 0.50 -3.60 6.18
N LEU A 24 0.08 -4.44 7.13
CA LEU A 24 -0.42 -5.77 6.80
C LEU A 24 -1.93 -5.61 6.50
N LEU A 25 -2.26 -5.23 5.27
CA LEU A 25 -3.64 -5.26 4.78
C LEU A 25 -3.89 -6.61 4.10
N LEU A 26 -5.07 -7.15 4.41
CA LEU A 26 -5.39 -8.55 4.53
C LEU A 26 -5.66 -9.30 3.21
N VAL A 27 -5.11 -10.51 3.13
CA VAL A 27 -5.60 -11.61 2.29
C VAL A 27 -6.71 -12.35 3.03
N LEU A 28 -7.98 -12.06 2.72
CA LEU A 28 -9.09 -13.01 2.90
C LEU A 28 -10.04 -12.82 1.74
N PHE A 29 -10.21 -13.87 0.93
CA PHE A 29 -11.42 -14.28 0.19
C PHE A 29 -11.02 -15.57 -0.55
N HIS A 30 -11.31 -16.72 0.04
CA HIS A 30 -11.32 -18.00 -0.68
C HIS A 30 -12.79 -18.40 -0.81
N GLY A 31 -13.32 -18.31 -2.03
CA GLY A 31 -14.54 -19.01 -2.41
C GLY A 31 -14.24 -20.51 -2.50
N HIS A 32 -15.05 -21.31 -1.82
CA HIS A 32 -15.04 -22.76 -1.97
C HIS A 32 -15.58 -23.14 -3.35
N ALA A 33 -14.82 -23.90 -4.12
CA ALA A 33 -15.34 -24.81 -5.14
C ALA A 33 -14.36 -25.99 -5.27
N THR A 34 -14.55 -26.99 -4.41
CA THR A 34 -13.97 -28.33 -4.63
C THR A 34 -15.03 -29.19 -5.29
N GLU A 35 -14.97 -29.33 -6.62
CA GLU A 35 -15.50 -30.52 -7.29
C GLU A 35 -14.35 -31.50 -7.49
N ALA A 36 -14.54 -32.69 -6.93
CA ALA A 36 -13.63 -33.81 -7.01
C ALA A 36 -13.67 -34.43 -8.41
N LEU A 37 -12.52 -34.73 -9.00
CA LEU A 37 -12.38 -35.80 -9.99
C LEU A 37 -10.95 -36.37 -9.91
N THR A 38 -10.91 -37.69 -9.89
CA THR A 38 -9.82 -38.56 -9.46
C THR A 38 -8.92 -39.04 -10.62
N SER A 39 -7.60 -39.03 -10.39
CA SER A 39 -6.57 -40.00 -10.85
C SER A 39 -6.12 -40.02 -12.33
N PRO A 40 -4.95 -40.61 -12.73
CA PRO A 40 -3.74 -41.01 -12.00
C PRO A 40 -2.41 -40.43 -12.59
N ARG A 41 -1.31 -40.68 -11.86
CA ARG A 41 0.10 -40.33 -12.13
C ARG A 41 0.80 -41.21 -13.20
N GLN A 42 1.88 -40.61 -13.75
CA GLN A 42 3.21 -41.14 -14.21
C GLN A 42 3.48 -41.19 -15.73
N PRO A 43 4.76 -41.16 -16.19
CA PRO A 43 6.00 -40.65 -15.59
C PRO A 43 6.83 -39.70 -16.50
N SER A 44 7.92 -39.19 -15.92
CA SER A 44 9.04 -38.43 -16.47
C SER A 44 9.60 -38.87 -17.84
N ASN A 45 9.92 -37.90 -18.72
CA ASN A 45 11.13 -37.94 -19.54
C ASN A 45 11.51 -36.60 -20.18
N GLN A 46 12.78 -36.25 -19.98
CA GLN A 46 13.74 -35.59 -20.87
C GLN A 46 13.47 -34.19 -21.50
N LEU A 47 14.36 -33.29 -21.08
CA LEU A 47 14.96 -32.17 -21.81
C LEU A 47 14.93 -32.29 -23.34
N VAL A 48 14.26 -31.33 -24.00
CA VAL A 48 14.61 -30.90 -25.37
C VAL A 48 14.55 -29.37 -25.43
N SER A 49 15.68 -28.79 -25.81
CA SER A 49 15.87 -27.38 -26.12
C SER A 49 14.98 -26.96 -27.30
N HIS A 50 14.17 -25.91 -27.14
CA HIS A 50 13.59 -25.19 -28.26
C HIS A 50 13.78 -23.68 -28.12
N ARG A 51 14.85 -23.21 -28.76
CA ARG A 51 15.00 -21.83 -29.23
C ARG A 51 14.23 -21.76 -30.55
N ALA A 52 13.04 -21.15 -30.56
CA ALA A 52 12.31 -20.89 -31.79
C ALA A 52 11.55 -19.55 -31.70
N SER A 53 12.07 -18.58 -32.46
CA SER A 53 11.36 -17.56 -33.24
C SER A 53 9.97 -17.10 -32.76
N LEU A 54 9.90 -15.93 -32.12
CA LEU A 54 8.70 -15.10 -32.06
C LEU A 54 8.86 -13.92 -33.01
N SER A 55 8.62 -14.19 -34.30
CA SER A 55 8.40 -13.19 -35.33
C SER A 55 7.12 -13.58 -36.06
N GLU A 56 5.98 -13.24 -35.47
CA GLU A 56 4.67 -13.10 -36.13
C GLU A 56 3.62 -12.92 -35.04
N LEU A 57 3.36 -11.67 -34.68
CA LEU A 57 2.08 -11.14 -34.20
C LEU A 57 2.22 -9.61 -34.13
N SER A 58 2.52 -9.04 -35.30
CA SER A 58 2.44 -7.61 -35.57
C SER A 58 1.36 -7.44 -36.64
N ALA A 59 0.13 -7.18 -36.21
CA ALA A 59 -0.84 -6.43 -37.01
C ALA A 59 -2.04 -6.00 -36.15
N THR A 60 -2.32 -4.71 -36.23
CA THR A 60 -3.58 -4.03 -35.90
C THR A 60 -3.99 -3.89 -34.44
N THR A 61 -3.49 -2.83 -33.79
CA THR A 61 -4.36 -1.79 -33.20
C THR A 61 -3.54 -0.53 -32.97
N SER A 62 -3.63 0.39 -33.92
CA SER A 62 -3.21 1.77 -33.74
C SER A 62 -4.32 2.50 -32.98
N THR A 63 -4.12 2.73 -31.69
CA THR A 63 -4.89 3.73 -30.95
C THR A 63 -3.99 4.43 -29.94
N THR A 64 -4.03 5.74 -30.04
CA THR A 64 -3.35 6.82 -29.33
C THR A 64 -3.08 6.56 -27.85
N THR A 65 -1.86 6.89 -27.42
CA THR A 65 -1.39 6.91 -26.03
C THR A 65 -2.26 7.80 -25.14
N ALA A 66 -3.13 7.18 -24.35
CA ALA A 66 -3.68 7.78 -23.14
C ALA A 66 -2.69 7.50 -22.00
N SER A 67 -2.47 8.46 -21.10
CA SER A 67 -1.72 8.22 -19.86
C SER A 67 -2.44 7.17 -19.02
N ALA A 68 -1.74 6.28 -18.31
CA ALA A 68 -2.36 5.32 -17.39
C ALA A 68 -3.31 5.97 -16.35
N ALA A 69 -3.09 7.26 -16.04
CA ALA A 69 -4.00 8.06 -15.23
C ALA A 69 -5.30 8.42 -15.96
N GLU A 70 -5.26 8.63 -17.27
CA GLU A 70 -6.43 8.91 -18.12
C GLU A 70 -7.28 7.66 -18.32
N GLU A 71 -6.68 6.49 -18.50
CA GLU A 71 -7.40 5.20 -18.59
C GLU A 71 -8.11 4.86 -17.28
N LEU A 72 -7.46 5.11 -16.13
CA LEU A 72 -8.09 4.95 -14.81
C LEU A 72 -9.24 5.94 -14.61
N GLU A 73 -9.10 7.20 -15.03
CA GLU A 73 -10.17 8.19 -14.96
C GLU A 73 -11.30 7.91 -15.95
N GLU A 74 -11.01 7.32 -17.11
CA GLU A 74 -12.00 6.86 -18.07
C GLU A 74 -12.78 5.64 -17.56
N TRP A 75 -12.11 4.70 -16.88
CA TRP A 75 -12.77 3.61 -16.15
C TRP A 75 -13.69 4.12 -15.03
N LYS A 76 -13.24 5.09 -14.23
CA LYS A 76 -14.11 5.71 -13.20
C LYS A 76 -15.35 6.35 -13.83
N LYS A 77 -15.22 6.95 -15.02
CA LYS A 77 -16.37 7.51 -15.76
C LYS A 77 -17.33 6.42 -16.25
N THR A 78 -16.85 5.27 -16.71
CA THR A 78 -17.71 4.14 -17.14
C THR A 78 -18.50 3.53 -15.98
N LEU A 79 -18.01 3.62 -14.75
CA LEU A 79 -18.76 3.28 -13.53
C LEU A 79 -19.79 4.36 -13.09
N GLY A 80 -19.98 5.43 -13.87
CA GLY A 80 -20.94 6.49 -13.58
C GLY A 80 -20.41 7.59 -12.63
N VAL A 81 -19.09 7.70 -12.44
CA VAL A 81 -18.48 8.74 -11.60
C VAL A 81 -18.27 10.02 -12.41
N SER A 82 -19.09 11.03 -12.15
CA SER A 82 -18.86 12.39 -12.65
C SER A 82 -17.78 13.09 -11.79
N THR A 83 -16.58 13.28 -12.34
CA THR A 83 -15.58 14.22 -11.80
C THR A 83 -15.96 15.67 -12.13
N GLY A 84 -16.99 16.17 -11.43
CA GLY A 84 -17.53 17.52 -11.62
C GLY A 84 -16.77 18.59 -10.83
N GLY A 85 -15.95 19.39 -11.52
CA GLY A 85 -15.19 20.52 -10.99
C GLY A 85 -16.00 21.48 -10.10
N ARG A 86 -15.67 21.53 -8.81
CA ARG A 86 -16.33 22.37 -7.79
C ARG A 86 -15.86 23.83 -7.78
N ARG A 87 -15.46 24.38 -8.92
CA ARG A 87 -14.81 25.70 -9.02
C ARG A 87 -15.51 26.69 -9.96
N GLN A 88 -16.85 26.76 -9.98
CA GLN A 88 -17.53 27.90 -10.62
C GLN A 88 -18.92 28.29 -10.08
N ARG A 89 -19.60 27.47 -9.26
CA ARG A 89 -20.96 27.76 -8.78
C ARG A 89 -21.10 28.63 -7.52
N ARG A 90 -20.01 29.22 -7.01
CA ARG A 90 -20.06 30.11 -5.83
C ARG A 90 -20.17 31.61 -6.17
N ARG A 91 -20.13 31.99 -7.45
CA ARG A 91 -20.10 33.40 -7.88
C ARG A 91 -21.44 33.95 -8.42
N GLN A 92 -22.45 33.11 -8.66
CA GLN A 92 -23.77 33.53 -9.15
C GLN A 92 -24.86 33.62 -8.07
N LYS A 93 -24.64 33.07 -6.86
CA LYS A 93 -25.66 33.08 -5.77
C LYS A 93 -25.54 34.28 -4.80
N ARG A 94 -24.71 35.28 -5.14
CA ARG A 94 -24.47 36.50 -4.33
C ARG A 94 -24.97 37.80 -4.98
N LYS A 95 -25.72 37.74 -6.09
CA LYS A 95 -26.26 38.93 -6.78
C LYS A 95 -27.79 39.08 -6.78
N SER A 96 -28.53 38.29 -6.00
CA SER A 96 -30.01 38.39 -5.95
C SER A 96 -30.63 38.40 -4.54
N LYS A 97 -29.88 38.83 -3.52
CA LYS A 97 -30.43 39.16 -2.20
C LYS A 97 -29.82 40.46 -1.66
N ALA A 98 -30.20 41.56 -2.31
CA ALA A 98 -30.02 42.90 -1.80
C ALA A 98 -31.19 43.76 -2.32
N ALA A 99 -32.38 43.50 -1.79
CA ALA A 99 -33.50 44.43 -1.83
C ALA A 99 -34.54 43.96 -0.79
N THR A 100 -35.20 44.93 -0.17
CA THR A 100 -36.30 44.86 0.79
C THR A 100 -36.00 44.49 2.26
N ALA A 101 -36.31 45.49 3.09
CA ALA A 101 -36.20 45.61 4.53
C ALA A 101 -37.40 44.99 5.28
N GLY A 102 -37.31 44.93 6.60
CA GLY A 102 -38.49 45.03 7.48
C GLY A 102 -38.60 44.00 8.60
N SER A 103 -38.27 44.46 9.82
CA SER A 103 -38.96 44.27 11.12
C SER A 103 -39.46 42.90 11.63
N SER A 104 -39.18 42.73 12.92
CA SER A 104 -39.96 42.14 14.03
C SER A 104 -40.17 40.63 14.17
N ASP A 105 -39.84 40.21 15.39
CA ASP A 105 -40.45 39.23 16.28
C ASP A 105 -40.38 37.72 16.02
N GLY A 106 -40.11 37.05 17.13
CA GLY A 106 -39.71 35.66 17.20
C GLY A 106 -40.85 34.66 17.10
N ASN A 107 -40.50 33.47 16.65
CA ASN A 107 -41.07 32.25 17.20
C ASN A 107 -40.14 31.06 17.01
N LYS A 108 -40.06 30.22 18.04
CA LYS A 108 -39.42 28.90 18.02
C LYS A 108 -40.24 27.99 17.11
N SER A 109 -39.60 27.35 16.13
CA SER A 109 -40.09 26.08 15.59
C SER A 109 -38.94 25.22 15.09
N SER A 110 -38.87 24.02 15.66
CA SER A 110 -37.99 22.92 15.30
C SER A 110 -38.05 22.57 13.81
N SER A 111 -36.92 22.66 13.11
CA SER A 111 -36.74 22.02 11.80
C SER A 111 -35.63 20.99 11.89
N LYS A 112 -36.06 19.73 11.91
CA LYS A 112 -35.30 18.49 11.77
C LYS A 112 -34.31 18.64 10.60
N SER A 113 -33.00 18.69 10.88
CA SER A 113 -32.00 18.69 9.81
C SER A 113 -31.97 17.30 9.19
N THR A 114 -32.45 17.21 7.96
CA THR A 114 -32.22 16.07 7.09
C THR A 114 -30.73 15.90 6.91
N LYS A 115 -30.23 14.77 7.41
CA LYS A 115 -28.87 14.27 7.28
C LYS A 115 -28.53 14.24 5.78
N SER A 116 -27.64 15.15 5.36
CA SER A 116 -27.00 15.11 4.05
C SER A 116 -26.46 13.70 3.85
N SER A 117 -26.97 13.00 2.84
CA SER A 117 -26.35 11.80 2.30
C SER A 117 -24.90 12.17 1.94
N ASN A 118 -23.94 11.43 2.48
CA ASN A 118 -22.60 11.46 1.95
C ASN A 118 -22.70 10.80 0.57
N ASP A 119 -22.41 11.56 -0.48
CA ASP A 119 -22.15 11.03 -1.81
C ASP A 119 -20.85 10.20 -1.70
N GLU A 120 -20.95 8.93 -1.32
CA GLU A 120 -19.83 7.99 -1.39
C GLU A 120 -19.59 7.69 -2.87
N GLU A 121 -18.39 8.04 -3.33
CA GLU A 121 -17.88 7.69 -4.66
C GLU A 121 -18.02 6.16 -4.82
N PRO A 122 -18.61 5.63 -5.91
CA PRO A 122 -18.84 4.20 -6.04
C PRO A 122 -17.50 3.47 -6.06
N THR A 123 -17.27 2.64 -5.04
CA THR A 123 -16.07 1.82 -4.90
C THR A 123 -16.36 0.41 -5.38
N LEU A 124 -15.55 -0.10 -6.30
CA LEU A 124 -15.56 -1.51 -6.69
C LEU A 124 -15.38 -2.40 -5.45
N SER A 125 -16.21 -3.41 -5.29
CA SER A 125 -16.08 -4.41 -4.23
C SER A 125 -15.13 -5.54 -4.63
N SER A 126 -14.52 -6.20 -3.65
CA SER A 126 -13.62 -7.34 -3.90
C SER A 126 -14.33 -8.54 -4.54
N GLU A 127 -15.65 -8.66 -4.36
CA GLU A 127 -16.48 -9.76 -4.87
C GLU A 127 -16.77 -9.62 -6.37
N GLU A 128 -16.60 -8.42 -6.93
CA GLU A 128 -16.78 -8.18 -8.36
C GLU A 128 -15.55 -8.60 -9.17
N ILE A 129 -14.38 -8.70 -8.55
CA ILE A 129 -13.11 -9.04 -9.20
C ILE A 129 -13.02 -10.56 -9.41
N GLN A 130 -13.05 -10.98 -10.66
CA GLN A 130 -12.93 -12.38 -11.07
C GLN A 130 -11.47 -12.83 -11.11
N SER A 131 -10.58 -12.04 -11.72
CA SER A 131 -9.17 -12.38 -11.86
C SER A 131 -8.29 -11.13 -11.98
N VAL A 132 -7.02 -11.30 -11.62
CA VAL A 132 -5.97 -10.30 -11.81
C VAL A 132 -4.77 -10.98 -12.43
N THR A 133 -4.16 -10.35 -13.44
CA THR A 133 -2.92 -10.83 -14.05
C THR A 133 -1.93 -9.68 -14.16
N LEU A 134 -0.70 -9.90 -13.69
CA LEU A 134 0.40 -8.95 -13.84
C LEU A 134 1.07 -9.18 -15.19
N LEU A 135 1.21 -8.11 -15.98
CA LEU A 135 1.86 -8.12 -17.29
C LEU A 135 3.03 -7.12 -17.27
N PRO A 136 4.22 -7.48 -17.79
CA PRO A 136 5.30 -6.52 -17.99
C PRO A 136 4.84 -5.35 -18.87
N ASN A 137 5.21 -4.13 -18.50
CA ASN A 137 4.92 -2.95 -19.30
C ASN A 137 6.08 -2.66 -20.26
N ASN A 138 5.98 -3.17 -21.48
CA ASN A 138 7.04 -3.05 -22.50
C ASN A 138 7.27 -1.62 -23.03
N ASN A 139 6.52 -0.63 -22.56
CA ASN A 139 6.64 0.76 -23.00
C ASN A 139 7.81 1.50 -22.35
N ASP A 140 8.31 1.00 -21.22
CA ASP A 140 9.46 1.57 -20.51
C ASP A 140 10.58 0.53 -20.47
N ASN A 141 11.84 0.94 -20.66
CA ASN A 141 13.03 0.08 -20.48
C ASN A 141 13.27 -0.30 -19.00
N ASP A 142 12.22 -0.33 -18.19
CA ASP A 142 12.24 -0.70 -16.78
C ASP A 142 11.58 -2.07 -16.61
N ASP A 143 12.42 -3.10 -16.43
CA ASP A 143 12.01 -4.49 -16.21
C ASP A 143 11.11 -4.68 -14.97
N ASN A 144 10.99 -3.65 -14.11
CA ASN A 144 10.13 -3.65 -12.93
C ASN A 144 8.80 -2.90 -13.15
N ASN A 145 8.51 -2.45 -14.38
CA ASN A 145 7.25 -1.82 -14.68
C ASN A 145 6.19 -2.88 -15.05
N PHE A 146 5.08 -2.89 -14.32
CA PHE A 146 3.99 -3.85 -14.50
C PHE A 146 2.66 -3.15 -14.67
N MET A 147 1.80 -3.71 -15.52
CA MET A 147 0.38 -3.40 -15.58
C MET A 147 -0.43 -4.54 -14.97
N ALA A 148 -1.45 -4.21 -14.19
CA ALA A 148 -2.41 -5.18 -13.69
C ALA A 148 -3.64 -5.21 -14.60
N HIS A 149 -3.87 -6.33 -15.27
CA HIS A 149 -5.10 -6.60 -15.99
C HIS A 149 -6.14 -7.17 -15.02
N ILE A 150 -7.30 -6.52 -14.93
CA ILE A 150 -8.40 -6.85 -14.02
C ILE A 150 -9.58 -7.32 -14.86
N GLN A 151 -10.11 -8.50 -14.54
CA GLN A 151 -11.36 -9.00 -15.10
C GLN A 151 -12.42 -9.04 -13.98
N LEU A 152 -13.61 -8.51 -14.28
CA LEU A 152 -14.77 -8.56 -13.40
C LEU A 152 -15.72 -9.69 -13.80
N HIS A 153 -16.51 -10.19 -12.84
CA HIS A 153 -17.49 -11.25 -13.07
C HIS A 153 -18.59 -10.87 -14.09
N ASN A 154 -18.85 -9.58 -14.28
CA ASN A 154 -19.80 -9.09 -15.29
C ASN A 154 -19.20 -9.03 -16.71
N GLY A 155 -17.97 -9.51 -16.91
CA GLY A 155 -17.27 -9.51 -18.19
C GLY A 155 -16.46 -8.24 -18.50
N THR A 156 -16.57 -7.20 -17.68
CA THR A 156 -15.77 -5.97 -17.84
C THR A 156 -14.30 -6.26 -17.59
N GLN A 157 -13.43 -5.69 -18.42
CA GLN A 157 -11.98 -5.79 -18.30
C GLN A 157 -11.35 -4.40 -18.34
N PHE A 158 -10.31 -4.19 -17.56
CA PHE A 158 -9.51 -2.97 -17.60
C PHE A 158 -8.08 -3.25 -17.13
N THR A 159 -7.17 -2.37 -17.52
CA THR A 159 -5.76 -2.46 -17.14
C THR A 159 -5.41 -1.24 -16.30
N VAL A 160 -4.61 -1.42 -15.25
CA VAL A 160 -4.23 -0.33 -14.35
C VAL A 160 -2.76 -0.45 -13.95
N HIS A 161 -2.08 0.70 -13.88
CA HIS A 161 -0.73 0.77 -13.36
C HIS A 161 -0.76 0.65 -11.82
N PRO A 162 -0.19 -0.39 -11.19
CA PRO A 162 -0.33 -0.63 -9.75
C PRO A 162 0.10 0.54 -8.84
N PRO A 163 1.15 1.33 -9.17
CA PRO A 163 1.49 2.55 -8.43
C PRO A 163 0.44 3.67 -8.50
N SER A 164 -0.48 3.68 -9.48
CA SER A 164 -1.55 4.69 -9.54
C SER A 164 -2.76 4.35 -8.67
N LEU A 165 -2.84 3.11 -8.16
CA LEU A 165 -3.94 2.68 -7.29
C LEU A 165 -3.81 3.30 -5.90
N HIS A 166 -4.79 4.09 -5.51
CA HIS A 166 -4.82 4.66 -4.18
C HIS A 166 -5.19 3.59 -3.14
N GLN A 167 -4.31 3.35 -2.16
CA GLN A 167 -4.44 2.27 -1.17
C GLN A 167 -5.77 2.25 -0.36
N ARG A 168 -6.40 3.42 -0.13
CA ARG A 168 -7.75 3.55 0.47
C ARG A 168 -8.92 3.61 -0.53
N ARG A 169 -8.87 4.53 -1.51
CA ARG A 169 -9.99 4.78 -2.44
C ARG A 169 -10.19 3.61 -3.40
N ASP A 170 -9.09 3.02 -3.87
CA ASP A 170 -9.09 1.89 -4.81
C ASP A 170 -8.79 0.56 -4.08
N GLN A 171 -9.17 0.47 -2.79
CA GLN A 171 -8.71 -0.58 -1.87
C GLN A 171 -8.96 -2.00 -2.39
N ALA A 172 -10.13 -2.28 -2.97
CA ALA A 172 -10.44 -3.62 -3.48
C ALA A 172 -9.48 -4.05 -4.60
N VAL A 173 -9.29 -3.17 -5.59
CA VAL A 173 -8.38 -3.41 -6.72
C VAL A 173 -6.94 -3.48 -6.24
N TRP A 174 -6.52 -2.53 -5.40
CA TRP A 174 -5.17 -2.52 -4.82
C TRP A 174 -4.87 -3.81 -4.03
N LEU A 175 -5.83 -4.30 -3.22
CA LEU A 175 -5.70 -5.57 -2.52
C LEU A 175 -5.62 -6.77 -3.47
N ALA A 176 -6.43 -6.78 -4.52
CA ALA A 176 -6.43 -7.85 -5.51
C ALA A 176 -5.10 -7.93 -6.28
N VAL A 177 -4.53 -6.78 -6.65
CA VAL A 177 -3.20 -6.68 -7.26
C VAL A 177 -2.10 -7.09 -6.28
N ARG A 178 -2.20 -6.66 -5.02
CA ARG A 178 -1.25 -7.03 -3.96
C ARG A 178 -1.24 -8.54 -3.66
N LYS A 179 -2.33 -9.27 -3.94
CA LYS A 179 -2.34 -10.74 -3.81
C LYS A 179 -1.51 -11.45 -4.88
N GLN A 180 -1.16 -10.77 -5.98
CA GLN A 180 -0.37 -11.36 -7.07
C GLN A 180 1.14 -11.37 -6.80
N VAL A 181 1.61 -10.69 -5.75
CA VAL A 181 3.04 -10.70 -5.39
C VAL A 181 3.33 -11.72 -4.30
N ASN A 182 4.50 -12.38 -4.36
CA ASN A 182 4.88 -13.43 -3.42
C ASN A 182 5.05 -12.86 -2.00
N VAL A 183 5.80 -11.75 -1.86
CA VAL A 183 6.09 -11.14 -0.55
C VAL A 183 6.05 -9.62 -0.66
N THR A 184 5.49 -8.97 0.36
CA THR A 184 5.41 -7.51 0.44
C THR A 184 6.37 -6.94 1.49
N ALA A 185 6.82 -5.69 1.32
CA ALA A 185 7.82 -5.06 2.17
C ALA A 185 7.46 -5.10 3.67
N SER A 186 6.18 -4.99 4.02
CA SER A 186 5.69 -5.12 5.40
C SER A 186 5.93 -6.49 6.03
N GLU A 187 6.09 -7.53 5.22
CA GLU A 187 6.33 -8.93 5.63
C GLU A 187 7.84 -9.25 5.73
N PHE A 188 8.71 -8.38 5.22
CA PHE A 188 10.17 -8.63 5.12
C PHE A 188 10.83 -8.88 6.48
N SER A 189 10.35 -8.21 7.54
CA SER A 189 10.83 -8.50 8.89
C SER A 189 10.50 -9.93 9.35
N ALA A 190 9.39 -10.51 8.90
CA ALA A 190 9.01 -11.88 9.23
C ALA A 190 9.80 -12.90 8.40
N VAL A 191 10.12 -12.59 7.15
CA VAL A 191 11.05 -13.39 6.32
C VAL A 191 12.40 -13.54 7.02
N LEU A 192 12.89 -12.48 7.66
CA LEU A 192 14.12 -12.49 8.47
C LEU A 192 13.97 -13.08 9.87
N ASP A 193 12.78 -13.57 10.25
CA ASP A 193 12.44 -14.02 11.60
C ASP A 193 12.67 -12.96 12.70
N LYS A 194 12.57 -11.67 12.32
CA LYS A 194 12.72 -10.50 13.19
C LYS A 194 11.38 -9.80 13.48
N SER A 195 10.27 -10.34 12.98
CA SER A 195 8.94 -9.75 13.15
C SER A 195 8.38 -10.02 14.53
N PHE A 196 7.77 -9.01 15.12
CA PHE A 196 7.03 -9.13 16.38
C PHE A 196 5.64 -9.77 16.20
N PHE A 197 5.09 -9.80 14.97
CA PHE A 197 3.68 -10.13 14.72
C PHE A 197 3.45 -11.53 14.20
N THR A 198 4.41 -12.08 13.49
CA THR A 198 4.33 -13.41 12.90
C THR A 198 5.73 -13.99 12.81
N SER A 199 5.86 -15.29 13.06
CA SER A 199 7.10 -16.00 12.78
C SER A 199 7.27 -16.17 11.27
N ARG A 200 8.51 -16.45 10.86
CA ARG A 200 8.83 -16.82 9.48
C ARG A 200 8.03 -18.03 9.01
N GLU A 201 8.00 -19.10 9.81
CA GLU A 201 7.29 -20.35 9.52
C GLU A 201 5.79 -20.11 9.30
N LYS A 202 5.16 -19.32 10.17
CA LYS A 202 3.73 -19.00 10.02
C LYS A 202 3.46 -18.22 8.74
N LEU A 203 4.34 -17.27 8.37
CA LEU A 203 4.22 -16.56 7.10
C LEU A 203 4.36 -17.53 5.92
N LEU A 204 5.34 -18.45 5.96
CA LEU A 204 5.55 -19.45 4.91
C LEU A 204 4.31 -20.31 4.69
N HIS A 205 3.74 -20.88 5.75
CA HIS A 205 2.50 -21.65 5.65
C HIS A 205 1.32 -20.85 5.11
N ILE A 206 1.23 -19.54 5.42
CA ILE A 206 0.21 -18.67 4.82
C ILE A 206 0.43 -18.53 3.31
N LYS A 207 1.67 -18.35 2.87
CA LYS A 207 2.01 -18.20 1.45
C LYS A 207 1.83 -19.50 0.65
N GLN A 208 2.01 -20.65 1.28
CA GLN A 208 1.72 -21.97 0.71
C GLN A 208 0.23 -22.36 0.77
N GLY A 209 -0.64 -21.54 1.36
CA GLY A 209 -2.05 -21.86 1.55
C GLY A 209 -2.34 -22.92 2.63
N LEU A 210 -1.32 -23.32 3.40
CA LEU A 210 -1.42 -24.29 4.50
C LEU A 210 -1.97 -23.66 5.79
N ALA A 211 -1.94 -22.33 5.91
CA ALA A 211 -2.48 -21.61 7.05
C ALA A 211 -3.28 -20.38 6.61
N SER A 212 -4.29 -20.03 7.39
CA SER A 212 -4.98 -18.75 7.23
C SER A 212 -4.29 -17.65 8.05
N PRO A 213 -4.24 -16.41 7.54
CA PRO A 213 -3.77 -15.28 8.33
C PRO A 213 -4.65 -15.10 9.57
N ALA A 214 -4.02 -14.78 10.70
CA ALA A 214 -4.75 -14.57 11.95
C ALA A 214 -5.70 -13.36 11.83
N PRO A 215 -6.87 -13.39 12.47
CA PRO A 215 -7.78 -12.25 12.47
C PRO A 215 -7.10 -11.01 13.07
N PHE A 216 -7.37 -9.87 12.45
CA PHE A 216 -6.62 -8.65 12.64
C PHE A 216 -7.07 -7.97 13.93
N ASN A 217 -6.17 -7.20 14.55
CA ASN A 217 -6.62 -6.24 15.54
C ASN A 217 -7.36 -5.10 14.81
N LYS A 218 -8.65 -5.30 14.58
CA LYS A 218 -9.53 -4.37 13.88
C LYS A 218 -9.40 -2.95 14.43
N GLN A 219 -9.27 -2.79 15.75
CA GLN A 219 -9.13 -1.48 16.37
C GLN A 219 -7.83 -0.75 15.98
N ALA A 220 -6.71 -1.49 15.88
CA ALA A 220 -5.43 -0.93 15.47
C ALA A 220 -5.43 -0.55 13.97
N CYS A 221 -6.06 -1.37 13.12
CA CYS A 221 -6.24 -1.07 11.70
C CYS A 221 -7.15 0.16 11.48
N ASP A 222 -8.34 0.17 12.10
CA ASP A 222 -9.29 1.29 12.06
C ASP A 222 -8.68 2.58 12.63
N TRP A 223 -7.75 2.45 13.59
CA TRP A 223 -6.99 3.59 14.09
C TRP A 223 -6.04 4.12 13.03
N GLY A 224 -5.26 3.25 12.39
CA GLY A 224 -4.34 3.63 11.33
C GLY A 224 -5.02 4.40 10.22
N LEU A 225 -6.06 3.80 9.64
CA LEU A 225 -6.85 4.39 8.55
C LEU A 225 -7.38 5.80 8.91
N ARG A 226 -7.84 6.01 10.15
CA ARG A 226 -8.36 7.30 10.59
C ARG A 226 -7.28 8.33 10.93
N MET A 227 -6.10 7.88 11.34
CA MET A 227 -5.03 8.77 11.80
C MET A 227 -4.05 9.13 10.70
N GLU A 228 -3.87 8.28 9.69
CA GLU A 228 -2.89 8.49 8.62
C GLU A 228 -3.08 9.82 7.87
N PRO A 229 -4.29 10.26 7.48
CA PRO A 229 -4.46 11.58 6.87
C PRO A 229 -3.99 12.73 7.78
N LYS A 230 -4.22 12.61 9.09
CA LYS A 230 -3.78 13.62 10.08
C LYS A 230 -2.27 13.60 10.26
N ALA A 231 -1.66 12.42 10.21
CA ALA A 231 -0.21 12.26 10.27
C ALA A 231 0.46 12.84 9.02
N LEU A 232 -0.13 12.62 7.84
CA LEU A 232 0.32 13.19 6.57
C LEU A 232 0.24 14.73 6.59
N ASP A 233 -0.85 15.30 7.07
CA ASP A 233 -0.99 16.76 7.23
C ASP A 233 0.05 17.32 8.20
N ALA A 234 0.29 16.62 9.33
CA ALA A 234 1.32 17.01 10.29
C ALA A 234 2.72 16.93 9.68
N TYR A 235 3.01 15.89 8.87
CA TYR A 235 4.27 15.75 8.16
C TYR A 235 4.50 16.91 7.18
N ARG A 236 3.54 17.16 6.28
CA ARG A 236 3.59 18.26 5.30
C ARG A 236 3.81 19.62 5.99
N LYS A 237 3.11 19.87 7.09
CA LYS A 237 3.28 21.10 7.88
C LYS A 237 4.66 21.20 8.53
N ALA A 238 5.20 20.09 9.01
CA ALA A 238 6.47 20.06 9.73
C ALA A 238 7.69 20.18 8.81
N THR A 239 7.64 19.57 7.63
CA THR A 239 8.77 19.52 6.68
C THR A 239 8.64 20.52 5.55
N GLY A 240 7.43 20.97 5.24
CA GLY A 240 7.11 21.74 4.04
C GLY A 240 6.98 20.87 2.79
N ASN A 241 7.51 19.65 2.78
CA ASN A 241 7.63 18.81 1.58
C ASN A 241 6.28 18.50 0.94
N THR A 242 6.31 18.34 -0.38
CA THR A 242 5.17 17.83 -1.14
C THR A 242 5.14 16.31 -1.08
N VAL A 243 3.95 15.72 -0.98
CA VAL A 243 3.76 14.26 -0.93
C VAL A 243 2.67 13.87 -1.91
N HIS A 244 3.03 13.00 -2.85
CA HIS A 244 2.13 12.36 -3.80
C HIS A 244 1.75 10.96 -3.29
N GLU A 245 0.46 10.65 -3.28
CA GLU A 245 -0.02 9.31 -2.92
C GLU A 245 0.39 8.31 -4.02
N THR A 246 0.66 7.07 -3.62
CA THR A 246 1.05 5.99 -4.55
C THR A 246 0.51 4.63 -4.06
N GLY A 247 0.45 3.68 -4.99
CA GLY A 247 -0.01 2.32 -4.78
C GLY A 247 1.12 1.30 -4.60
N LEU A 248 0.98 0.15 -5.25
CA LEU A 248 1.92 -0.96 -5.17
C LEU A 248 3.00 -0.81 -6.24
N HIS A 249 4.26 -0.70 -5.83
CA HIS A 249 5.44 -0.88 -6.65
C HIS A 249 5.84 -2.35 -6.63
N ILE A 250 6.19 -2.90 -7.79
CA ILE A 250 6.51 -4.31 -7.95
C ILE A 250 7.93 -4.39 -8.48
N ALA A 251 8.77 -5.24 -7.90
CA ALA A 251 10.05 -5.59 -8.46
C ALA A 251 10.10 -7.10 -8.70
N THR A 252 10.81 -7.50 -9.73
CA THR A 252 11.13 -8.90 -9.94
C THR A 252 12.49 -9.24 -9.36
N SER A 253 12.65 -10.50 -9.00
CA SER A 253 13.96 -11.07 -8.74
C SER A 253 13.96 -12.53 -9.15
N THR A 254 15.10 -13.01 -9.61
CA THR A 254 15.29 -14.42 -9.98
C THR A 254 15.85 -15.21 -8.80
N ALA A 255 15.44 -16.46 -8.69
CA ALA A 255 16.12 -17.46 -7.88
C ALA A 255 16.67 -18.52 -8.85
N ASN A 256 17.99 -18.72 -8.84
CA ASN A 256 18.69 -19.68 -9.68
C ASN A 256 18.40 -19.53 -11.18
N ASP A 257 18.23 -18.30 -11.66
CA ASP A 257 17.99 -17.92 -13.07
C ASP A 257 16.75 -18.52 -13.76
N GLU A 258 15.90 -19.28 -13.04
CA GLU A 258 14.73 -19.96 -13.64
C GLU A 258 13.39 -19.57 -13.00
N THR A 259 13.36 -19.21 -11.72
CA THR A 259 12.11 -18.82 -11.04
C THR A 259 12.04 -17.31 -10.86
N LEU A 260 11.14 -16.67 -11.60
CA LEU A 260 10.79 -15.25 -11.43
C LEU A 260 9.80 -15.11 -10.26
N TYR A 261 10.11 -14.24 -9.30
CA TYR A 261 9.18 -13.89 -8.25
C TYR A 261 9.00 -12.39 -8.09
N TYR A 262 7.83 -12.03 -7.59
CA TYR A 262 7.38 -10.66 -7.45
C TYR A 262 7.46 -10.23 -5.99
N LEU A 263 8.17 -9.13 -5.76
CA LEU A 263 8.24 -8.44 -4.48
C LEU A 263 7.45 -7.14 -4.58
N GLY A 264 6.62 -6.85 -3.58
CA GLY A 264 5.77 -5.66 -3.57
C GLY A 264 6.13 -4.64 -2.48
N ALA A 265 6.09 -3.36 -2.80
CA ALA A 265 6.22 -2.26 -1.85
C ALA A 265 5.09 -1.25 -2.02
N SER A 266 4.47 -0.81 -0.93
CA SER A 266 3.46 0.26 -0.97
C SER A 266 3.85 1.33 0.04
N PRO A 267 4.74 2.27 -0.32
CA PRO A 267 5.02 3.42 0.54
C PRO A 267 3.79 4.33 0.66
N ASP A 268 3.72 5.10 1.74
CA ASP A 268 2.56 5.97 2.02
C ASP A 268 2.56 7.23 1.16
N GLY A 269 3.70 7.56 0.56
CA GLY A 269 3.79 8.57 -0.48
C GLY A 269 5.18 8.71 -1.07
N LEU A 270 5.21 9.32 -2.25
CA LEU A 270 6.41 9.84 -2.90
C LEU A 270 6.61 11.27 -2.43
N VAL A 271 7.75 11.55 -1.82
CA VAL A 271 8.08 12.84 -1.24
C VAL A 271 8.97 13.59 -2.21
N THR A 272 8.65 14.86 -2.48
CA THR A 272 9.55 15.81 -3.14
C THR A 272 9.92 16.88 -2.12
N THR A 273 11.22 17.03 -1.83
CA THR A 273 11.66 18.04 -0.88
C THR A 273 11.60 19.43 -1.50
N ASN A 274 11.19 20.42 -0.71
CA ASN A 274 11.04 21.79 -1.21
C ASN A 274 12.38 22.49 -1.49
N ASP A 275 13.46 22.05 -0.85
CA ASP A 275 14.76 22.71 -0.86
C ASP A 275 15.62 22.31 -2.07
N THR A 276 15.65 21.02 -2.37
CA THR A 276 16.55 20.38 -3.34
C THR A 276 15.79 19.67 -4.44
N SER A 277 14.45 19.62 -4.37
CA SER A 277 13.62 18.79 -5.24
C SER A 277 14.07 17.32 -5.24
N SER A 278 14.68 16.86 -4.15
CA SER A 278 15.08 15.47 -3.98
C SER A 278 13.84 14.62 -3.78
N GLU A 279 13.79 13.49 -4.47
CA GLU A 279 12.70 12.54 -4.33
C GLU A 279 13.04 11.42 -3.35
N GLY A 280 12.08 11.06 -2.52
CA GLY A 280 12.18 9.97 -1.56
C GLY A 280 10.82 9.37 -1.23
N LEU A 281 10.77 8.58 -0.18
CA LEU A 281 9.56 7.90 0.27
C LEU A 281 9.06 8.45 1.60
N LEU A 282 7.79 8.22 1.88
CA LEU A 282 7.17 8.44 3.19
C LEU A 282 6.62 7.11 3.71
N GLU A 283 6.86 6.83 4.98
CA GLU A 283 6.24 5.74 5.73
C GLU A 283 5.64 6.27 7.02
N ILE A 284 4.33 6.14 7.20
CA ILE A 284 3.55 6.66 8.32
C ILE A 284 3.15 5.52 9.25
N LYS A 285 3.57 5.62 10.52
CA LYS A 285 3.19 4.70 11.58
C LYS A 285 2.38 5.44 12.65
N SER A 286 1.06 5.29 12.58
CA SER A 286 0.14 5.76 13.63
C SER A 286 0.13 4.79 14.82
N LEU A 287 0.80 5.15 15.92
CA LEU A 287 1.17 4.22 16.98
C LEU A 287 0.01 3.87 17.94
N TRP A 288 -0.74 2.80 17.64
CA TRP A 288 -1.90 2.34 18.43
C TRP A 288 -1.63 2.16 19.93
N GLY A 289 -0.56 1.45 20.31
CA GLY A 289 -0.26 1.22 21.73
C GLY A 289 0.31 2.44 22.45
N ARG A 290 0.63 3.52 21.72
CA ARG A 290 1.01 4.82 22.29
C ARG A 290 -0.11 5.86 22.18
N ARG A 291 -1.31 5.49 21.71
CA ARG A 291 -2.44 6.42 21.50
C ARG A 291 -2.90 7.20 22.74
N HIS A 292 -2.57 6.70 23.93
CA HIS A 292 -2.86 7.32 25.21
C HIS A 292 -1.72 8.16 25.78
N GLN A 293 -0.54 8.12 25.15
CA GLN A 293 0.60 8.92 25.56
C GLN A 293 0.35 10.40 25.26
N LYS A 294 0.92 11.27 26.10
CA LYS A 294 0.84 12.72 25.93
C LYS A 294 1.93 13.26 25.00
N GLU A 295 2.99 12.49 24.77
CA GLU A 295 4.10 12.84 23.90
C GLU A 295 4.79 11.58 23.37
N LEU A 296 5.58 11.75 22.31
CA LEU A 296 6.51 10.74 21.81
C LEU A 296 7.95 11.06 22.19
N PRO A 297 8.78 10.03 22.45
CA PRO A 297 10.22 10.22 22.63
C PRO A 297 10.86 10.80 21.35
N LYS A 298 12.09 11.29 21.48
CA LYS A 298 12.87 11.65 20.31
C LYS A 298 13.34 10.33 19.69
N PHE A 299 13.20 10.21 18.39
CA PHE A 299 13.73 9.06 17.66
C PHE A 299 15.00 9.52 16.95
N GLU A 300 16.13 8.94 17.33
CA GLU A 300 17.43 9.25 16.71
C GLU A 300 17.74 8.30 15.55
N HIS A 301 17.16 7.11 15.59
CA HIS A 301 17.29 6.08 14.57
C HIS A 301 15.94 5.44 14.26
N CYS A 302 15.86 4.79 13.09
CA CYS A 302 14.71 3.98 12.72
C CYS A 302 14.53 2.83 13.71
N PRO A 303 13.36 2.66 14.35
CA PRO A 303 13.09 1.47 15.14
C PRO A 303 13.22 0.19 14.28
N ASN A 304 13.95 -0.81 14.79
CA ASN A 304 14.28 -2.04 14.06
C ASN A 304 13.10 -2.71 13.36
N ARG A 305 11.94 -2.71 14.02
CA ARG A 305 10.69 -3.31 13.50
C ARG A 305 10.18 -2.70 12.18
N PHE A 306 10.66 -1.54 11.78
CA PHE A 306 10.30 -0.88 10.52
C PHE A 306 11.42 -0.91 9.48
N TYR A 307 12.64 -1.23 9.91
CA TYR A 307 13.84 -1.07 9.08
C TYR A 307 13.80 -1.98 7.85
N ALA A 308 13.48 -3.26 8.01
CA ALA A 308 13.39 -4.19 6.88
C ALA A 308 12.31 -3.77 5.86
N GLN A 309 11.16 -3.26 6.32
CA GLN A 309 10.12 -2.74 5.44
C GLN A 309 10.63 -1.52 4.65
N ILE A 310 11.23 -0.55 5.34
CA ILE A 310 11.71 0.68 4.71
C ILE A 310 12.84 0.40 3.72
N GLN A 311 13.82 -0.46 4.09
CA GLN A 311 14.89 -0.84 3.17
C GLN A 311 14.36 -1.59 1.95
N GLY A 312 13.34 -2.44 2.13
CA GLY A 312 12.62 -3.07 1.03
C GLY A 312 11.93 -2.07 0.11
N GLN A 313 11.22 -1.10 0.67
CA GLN A 313 10.58 -0.02 -0.10
C GLN A 313 11.62 0.79 -0.89
N LEU A 314 12.74 1.15 -0.27
CA LEU A 314 13.82 1.91 -0.91
C LEU A 314 14.49 1.15 -2.06
N ALA A 315 14.65 -0.18 -1.91
CA ALA A 315 15.20 -1.01 -2.96
C ALA A 315 14.21 -1.18 -4.13
N ILE A 316 12.95 -1.47 -3.83
CA ILE A 316 11.91 -1.74 -4.85
C ILE A 316 11.53 -0.47 -5.62
N CYS A 317 11.41 0.67 -4.94
CA CYS A 317 10.99 1.93 -5.59
C CYS A 317 12.18 2.72 -6.16
N ASP A 318 13.40 2.19 -6.05
CA ASP A 318 14.67 2.83 -6.38
C ASP A 318 14.76 4.28 -5.85
N LYS A 319 14.81 4.42 -4.51
CA LYS A 319 14.92 5.72 -3.83
C LYS A 319 16.02 5.71 -2.78
N GLU A 320 16.67 6.86 -2.58
CA GLU A 320 17.83 6.96 -1.68
C GLU A 320 17.46 7.14 -0.21
N TRP A 321 16.24 7.58 0.10
CA TRP A 321 15.82 7.80 1.48
C TRP A 321 14.30 7.72 1.64
N CYS A 322 13.89 7.38 2.87
CA CYS A 322 12.50 7.35 3.31
C CYS A 322 12.38 8.14 4.61
N ASP A 323 11.44 9.06 4.68
CA ASP A 323 11.05 9.67 5.95
C ASP A 323 10.05 8.77 6.67
N LEU A 324 10.44 8.28 7.85
CA LEU A 324 9.55 7.56 8.76
C LEU A 324 8.83 8.54 9.68
N MET A 325 7.52 8.69 9.52
CA MET A 325 6.64 9.51 10.33
C MET A 325 5.94 8.66 11.41
N LEU A 326 6.37 8.82 12.66
CA LEU A 326 5.77 8.18 13.84
C LEU A 326 4.78 9.14 14.47
N TYR A 327 3.50 8.79 14.55
CA TYR A 327 2.44 9.73 14.92
C TYR A 327 1.52 9.22 16.03
N ILE A 328 1.16 10.13 16.95
CA ILE A 328 0.00 10.04 17.83
C ILE A 328 -0.79 11.36 17.74
N PRO A 329 -2.12 11.35 17.86
CA PRO A 329 -2.89 12.58 17.73
C PRO A 329 -2.63 13.53 18.92
N PRO A 330 -2.60 14.85 18.67
CA PRO A 330 -2.49 15.84 19.74
C PRO A 330 -3.70 15.77 20.66
N ARG A 331 -3.46 16.05 21.95
CA ARG A 331 -4.52 16.15 22.97
C ARG A 331 -4.62 17.59 23.47
N PRO A 332 -5.82 18.08 23.86
CA PRO A 332 -6.04 19.49 24.23
C PRO A 332 -5.09 20.04 25.30
N GLN A 333 -4.58 19.18 26.20
CA GLN A 333 -3.67 19.56 27.29
C GLN A 333 -2.19 19.29 26.98
N ALA A 334 -1.87 18.80 25.79
CA ALA A 334 -0.51 18.41 25.45
C ALA A 334 0.21 19.55 24.72
N LYS A 335 1.19 20.14 25.39
CA LYS A 335 2.12 21.13 24.83
C LYS A 335 3.39 20.47 24.22
N ARG A 336 3.33 19.19 23.87
CA ARG A 336 4.53 18.34 23.66
C ARG A 336 4.56 17.73 22.26
N ARG A 337 5.69 17.12 21.89
CA ARG A 337 5.92 16.53 20.57
C ARG A 337 5.01 15.31 20.34
N HIS A 338 4.11 15.40 19.37
CA HIS A 338 3.13 14.37 19.01
C HIS A 338 3.54 13.47 17.84
N TYR A 339 4.66 13.81 17.20
CA TYR A 339 5.20 13.06 16.09
C TYR A 339 6.73 13.00 16.16
N GLY A 340 7.32 11.98 15.54
CA GLY A 340 8.74 11.91 15.25
C GLY A 340 8.94 11.67 13.76
N ILE A 341 9.85 12.39 13.15
CA ILE A 341 10.25 12.17 11.76
C ILE A 341 11.72 11.72 11.77
N VAL A 342 11.99 10.57 11.17
CA VAL A 342 13.34 10.01 11.05
C VAL A 342 13.61 9.74 9.58
N ARG A 343 14.61 10.40 9.01
CA ARG A 343 15.09 10.08 7.66
C ARG A 343 15.93 8.82 7.71
N VAL A 344 15.55 7.83 6.91
CA VAL A 344 16.22 6.54 6.81
C VAL A 344 16.90 6.46 5.44
N PRO A 345 18.24 6.45 5.36
CA PRO A 345 18.94 6.30 4.09
C PRO A 345 18.89 4.85 3.59
N ARG A 346 18.97 4.68 2.26
CA ARG A 346 19.10 3.37 1.62
C ARG A 346 20.42 2.72 2.02
N ASN A 347 20.31 1.51 2.52
CA ASN A 347 21.44 0.66 2.90
C ASN A 347 21.54 -0.49 1.92
N ARG A 348 22.37 -0.31 0.88
CA ARG A 348 22.60 -1.30 -0.17
C ARG A 348 23.28 -2.56 0.34
N GLU A 349 24.21 -2.42 1.30
CA GLU A 349 24.87 -3.57 1.91
C GLU A 349 23.86 -4.45 2.66
N TYR A 350 22.99 -3.86 3.49
CA TYR A 350 21.92 -4.60 4.16
C TYR A 350 20.96 -5.28 3.17
N TRP A 351 20.61 -4.58 2.08
CA TRP A 351 19.79 -5.17 1.03
C TRP A 351 20.47 -6.39 0.39
N GLU A 352 21.69 -6.25 -0.11
CA GLU A 352 22.39 -7.32 -0.86
C GLU A 352 22.86 -8.47 0.04
N THR A 353 23.22 -8.22 1.30
CA THR A 353 23.85 -9.23 2.17
C THR A 353 22.90 -9.89 3.16
N GLU A 354 21.81 -9.21 3.57
CA GLU A 354 20.83 -9.76 4.50
C GLU A 354 19.47 -9.98 3.85
N LEU A 355 18.87 -8.91 3.29
CA LEU A 355 17.45 -8.91 2.99
C LEU A 355 17.11 -9.69 1.71
N LYS A 356 17.80 -9.38 0.61
CA LYS A 356 17.60 -10.02 -0.68
C LYS A 356 17.88 -11.53 -0.59
N PRO A 357 19.02 -12.04 -0.07
CA PRO A 357 19.26 -13.47 0.06
C PRO A 357 18.17 -14.21 0.85
N ALA A 358 17.70 -13.62 1.96
CA ALA A 358 16.62 -14.20 2.76
C ALA A 358 15.29 -14.26 2.00
N LEU A 359 14.98 -13.23 1.20
CA LEU A 359 13.81 -13.22 0.33
C LEU A 359 13.90 -14.28 -0.76
N GLN A 360 15.05 -14.44 -1.42
CA GLN A 360 15.20 -15.47 -2.46
C GLN A 360 15.05 -16.87 -1.87
N ALA A 361 15.61 -17.12 -0.68
CA ALA A 361 15.44 -18.39 0.03
C ALA A 361 13.98 -18.63 0.41
N PHE A 362 13.34 -17.65 1.03
CA PHE A 362 11.94 -17.75 1.44
C PHE A 362 11.00 -18.01 0.27
N VAL A 363 11.22 -17.36 -0.88
CA VAL A 363 10.37 -17.56 -2.05
C VAL A 363 10.57 -18.94 -2.68
N ARG A 364 11.79 -19.49 -2.69
CA ARG A 364 11.99 -20.89 -3.12
C ARG A 364 11.15 -21.84 -2.27
N GLU A 365 11.16 -21.66 -0.95
CA GLU A 365 10.39 -22.48 -0.02
C GLU A 365 8.87 -22.35 -0.20
N ILE A 366 8.35 -21.24 -0.76
CA ILE A 366 6.91 -21.12 -1.07
C ILE A 366 6.49 -22.16 -2.14
N HIS A 367 7.41 -22.54 -3.03
CA HIS A 367 7.15 -23.42 -4.17
C HIS A 367 7.61 -24.87 -3.96
N GLU A 368 8.22 -25.16 -2.82
CA GLU A 368 8.48 -26.52 -2.31
C GLU A 368 7.21 -27.08 -1.63
#